data_AF-A0A182EP49-F1
#
_entry.id   AF-A0A182EP49-F1
#
_cell.length_a   1.000
_cell.length_b   1.000
_cell.length_c   1.000
_cell.angle_alpha   90.00
_cell.angle_beta   90.00
_cell.angle_gamma   90.00
#
_symmetry.space_group_name_H-M   'P 1'
#
loop_
_entity.id
_entity.type
_entity.pdbx_description
1 polymer ?
#
loop_
_entity_poly.entity_id
_entity_poly.type
_entity_poly.pdbx_seq_one_letter_code
_entity_poly.pdbx_strand_id
1 'polypeptide(L)' 'ARIIYEDFVSVLSAKEVSLDSNVREAINKKMAHPTKHTFDEAQCQIYTLMQRDSYPRFLASAVYKKILDSYGHMEEL' A
#
# COMPACT_ATOMS: atom_id res chain seq x y z
N ALA A 1 6.64 8.91 11.96
CA ALA A 1 7.62 7.95 11.43
C ALA A 1 7.61 6.63 12.21
N ARG A 2 7.75 6.63 13.54
CA ARG A 2 7.80 5.38 14.35
C ARG A 2 6.59 4.46 14.19
N ILE A 3 5.36 4.98 14.25
CA ILE A 3 4.13 4.17 14.06
C ILE A 3 4.15 3.45 12.71
N ILE A 4 4.46 4.16 11.62
CA ILE A 4 4.53 3.56 10.27
C ILE A 4 5.60 2.47 10.22
N TYR A 5 6.76 2.74 10.84
CA TYR A 5 7.86 1.78 10.89
C TYR A 5 7.48 0.51 11.66
N GLU A 6 6.95 0.65 12.87
CA GLU A 6 6.57 -0.45 13.75
C GLU A 6 5.45 -1.30 13.15
N ASP A 7 4.44 -0.67 12.56
CA ASP A 7 3.29 -1.40 12.00
C ASP A 7 3.58 -2.00 10.63
N PHE A 8 4.33 -1.34 9.75
CA PHE A 8 4.38 -1.76 8.33
C PHE A 8 5.77 -2.13 7.81
N VAL A 9 6.85 -1.71 8.49
CA VAL A 9 8.24 -1.95 8.03
C VAL A 9 8.96 -3.01 8.87
N SER A 10 8.64 -3.08 10.16
CA SER A 10 9.21 -4.04 11.10
C SER A 10 8.84 -5.47 10.70
N VAL A 11 9.85 -6.34 10.60
CA VAL A 11 9.69 -7.77 10.29
C VAL A 11 8.98 -8.58 11.38
N LEU A 12 8.75 -7.95 12.53
CA LEU A 12 8.01 -8.54 13.65
C LEU A 12 6.54 -8.11 13.66
N SER A 13 6.13 -7.24 12.73
CA SER A 13 4.76 -6.75 12.69
C SER A 13 3.82 -7.72 12.01
N ALA A 14 2.63 -7.90 12.58
CA ALA A 14 1.55 -8.62 11.94
C ALA A 14 1.01 -7.93 10.67
N LYS A 15 1.32 -6.62 10.49
CA LYS A 15 0.91 -5.81 9.33
C LYS A 15 2.08 -5.47 8.40
N GLU A 16 3.19 -6.21 8.51
CA GLU A 16 4.35 -6.02 7.63
C GLU A 16 3.92 -6.04 6.16
N VAL A 17 4.37 -5.03 5.41
CA VAL A 17 4.18 -4.99 3.96
C VAL A 17 5.37 -5.63 3.24
N SER A 18 5.09 -6.26 2.10
CA SER A 18 6.15 -6.86 1.26
C SER A 18 7.04 -5.77 0.68
N LEU A 19 8.24 -5.63 1.22
CA LEU A 19 9.25 -4.65 0.79
C LEU A 19 10.54 -5.35 0.37
N ASP A 20 11.26 -4.78 -0.59
CA ASP A 20 12.59 -5.26 -0.93
C ASP A 20 13.55 -4.98 0.23
N SER A 21 14.46 -5.92 0.49
CA SER A 21 15.44 -5.82 1.58
C SER A 21 16.24 -4.51 1.53
N ASN A 22 16.60 -4.05 0.32
CA ASN A 22 17.36 -2.81 0.12
C ASN A 22 16.56 -1.57 0.56
N VAL A 23 15.26 -1.53 0.24
CA VAL A 23 14.36 -0.41 0.60
C VAL A 23 14.18 -0.37 2.11
N ARG A 24 14.01 -1.54 2.74
CA ARG A 24 13.92 -1.65 4.21
C ARG A 24 15.19 -1.18 4.89
N GLU A 25 16.36 -1.58 4.41
CA GLU A 25 17.63 -1.13 4.97
C GLU A 25 17.82 0.39 4.83
N ALA A 26 17.43 0.96 3.69
CA ALA A 26 17.44 2.40 3.49
C ALA A 26 16.53 3.14 4.49
N ILE A 27 15.35 2.61 4.78
CA ILE A 27 14.45 3.15 5.81
C ILE A 27 15.09 3.04 7.18
N ASN A 28 15.67 1.89 7.54
CA ASN A 28 16.33 1.68 8.84
C ASN A 28 17.41 2.75 9.09
N LYS A 29 18.20 3.09 8.06
CA LYS A 29 19.22 4.14 8.12
C LYS A 29 18.60 5.54 8.28
N LYS A 30 17.55 5.85 7.50
CA LYS A 30 16.85 7.15 7.56
C LYS A 30 16.08 7.36 8.87
N MET A 31 15.69 6.28 9.57
CA MET A 31 14.97 6.34 10.84
C MET A 31 15.78 6.95 12.00
N ALA A 32 17.11 7.08 11.88
CA ALA A 32 17.91 7.86 12.81
C ALA A 32 17.53 9.36 12.79
N HIS A 33 17.23 9.90 11.61
CA HIS A 33 16.80 11.29 11.41
C HIS A 33 15.66 11.35 10.38
N PRO A 34 14.44 10.96 10.78
CA PRO A 34 13.34 10.80 9.83
C PRO A 34 12.92 12.14 9.25
N THR A 35 12.83 12.18 7.92
CA THR A 35 12.25 13.30 7.17
C THR A 35 10.88 12.91 6.60
N LYS A 36 10.17 13.88 6.00
CA LYS A 36 8.92 13.59 5.28
C LYS A 36 9.10 12.61 4.11
N HIS A 37 10.32 12.44 3.61
CA HIS A 37 10.68 11.57 2.49
C HIS A 37 11.23 10.20 2.93
N THR A 38 11.14 9.87 4.22
CA THR A 38 11.71 8.62 4.77
C THR A 38 11.14 7.38 4.10
N PHE A 39 9.86 7.41 3.71
CA PHE A 39 9.11 6.25 3.23
C PHE A 39 8.74 6.31 1.74
N ASP A 40 9.16 7.35 1.00
CA ASP A 40 8.72 7.57 -0.39
C ASP A 40 9.02 6.38 -1.30
N GLU A 41 10.19 5.76 -1.12
CA GLU A 41 10.61 4.60 -1.88
C GLU A 41 9.77 3.36 -1.59
N ALA A 42 9.49 3.08 -0.30
CA ALA A 42 8.59 2.01 0.09
C ALA A 42 7.16 2.27 -0.39
N GLN A 43 6.68 3.51 -0.31
CA GLN A 43 5.35 3.86 -0.79
C GLN A 43 5.22 3.63 -2.29
N CYS A 44 6.23 4.02 -3.07
CA CYS A 44 6.28 3.77 -4.51
C CYS A 44 6.25 2.27 -4.82
N GLN A 45 7.06 1.49 -4.10
CA GLN A 45 7.12 0.04 -4.27
C GLN A 45 5.76 -0.63 -4.00
N ILE A 46 5.14 -0.33 -2.85
CA ILE A 46 3.83 -0.89 -2.48
C ILE A 46 2.75 -0.46 -3.47
N TYR A 47 2.77 0.80 -3.90
CA TYR A 47 1.85 1.29 -4.92
C TYR A 47 1.98 0.49 -6.23
N THR A 48 3.19 0.32 -6.74
CA THR A 48 3.44 -0.47 -7.96
C THR A 48 3.03 -1.93 -7.78
N LEU A 49 3.31 -2.54 -6.63
CA LEU A 49 2.89 -3.91 -6.32
C LEU A 49 1.37 -4.05 -6.35
N MET A 50 0.66 -3.15 -5.67
CA MET A 50 -0.80 -3.13 -5.67
C MET A 50 -1.36 -2.90 -7.08
N GLN A 51 -0.80 -1.95 -7.83
CA GLN A 51 -1.25 -1.65 -9.19
C GLN A 51 -1.12 -2.86 -10.12
N ARG A 52 -0.04 -3.64 -9.99
CA ARG A 52 0.23 -4.78 -10.87
C ARG A 52 -0.56 -6.04 -10.52
N ASP A 53 -0.88 -6.24 -9.25
CA ASP A 53 -1.49 -7.48 -8.78
C ASP A 53 -2.89 -7.27 -8.18
N SER A 54 -3.00 -6.49 -7.11
CA SER A 54 -4.26 -6.34 -6.38
C SER A 54 -5.32 -5.55 -7.16
N TYR A 55 -4.91 -4.51 -7.89
CA TYR A 55 -5.81 -3.63 -8.63
C TYR A 55 -6.57 -4.34 -9.78
N PRO A 56 -5.92 -5.07 -10.72
CA PRO A 56 -6.65 -5.78 -11.76
C PRO A 56 -7.57 -6.86 -11.17
N ARG A 57 -7.16 -7.54 -10.09
CA ARG A 57 -8.01 -8.50 -9.36
C ARG A 57 -9.22 -7.82 -8.72
N PHE A 58 -9.04 -6.63 -8.15
CA PHE A 58 -10.13 -5.84 -7.58
C PHE A 58 -11.16 -5.45 -8.66
N LEU A 59 -10.73 -4.96 -9.81
CA LEU A 59 -11.63 -4.61 -10.92
C LEU A 59 -12.43 -5.82 -11.44
N ALA A 60 -11.84 -7.02 -11.44
CA ALA A 60 -12.52 -8.25 -11.83
C ALA A 60 -13.45 -8.81 -10.73
N SER A 61 -13.27 -8.39 -9.48
CA SER A 61 -13.95 -8.95 -8.32
C SER A 61 -15.45 -8.63 -8.29
N ALA A 62 -16.22 -9.50 -7.63
CA ALA A 62 -17.64 -9.26 -7.38
C ALA A 62 -17.88 -8.01 -6.51
N VAL A 63 -16.91 -7.62 -5.68
CA VAL A 63 -16.99 -6.41 -4.83
C VAL A 63 -17.09 -5.18 -5.71
N TYR A 64 -16.18 -5.02 -6.67
CA TYR A 64 -16.18 -3.88 -7.58
C TYR A 64 -17.42 -3.88 -8.49
N LYS A 65 -17.82 -5.05 -9.01
CA LYS A 65 -19.03 -5.17 -9.85
C LYS A 65 -20.29 -4.76 -9.09
N LYS A 66 -20.46 -5.23 -7.84
CA LYS A 66 -21.59 -4.84 -6.98
C LYS A 66 -21.62 -3.33 -6.71
N ILE A 67 -20.45 -2.72 -6.53
CA ILE A 67 -20.34 -1.26 -6.38
C ILE A 67 -20.81 -0.58 -7.67
N LEU A 68 -20.33 -1.02 -8.83
CA LEU A 68 -20.71 -0.46 -10.13
C LEU A 68 -22.22 -0.55 -10.37
N ASP A 69 -22.82 -1.71 -10.08
CA ASP A 69 -24.27 -1.93 -10.22
C ASP A 69 -25.09 -1.03 -9.29
N SER A 70 -24.57 -0.75 -8.07
CA SER A 70 -25.23 0.14 -7.11
C SER A 70 -25.18 1.62 -7.51
N TYR A 71 -24.15 2.05 -8.24
CA TYR A 71 -24.06 3.43 -8.77
C TYR A 71 -24.78 3.59 -10.11
N GLY A 72 -24.90 2.51 -10.92
CA GLY A 72 -25.60 2.52 -12.20
C GLY A 72 -27.13 2.61 -12.12
N HIS A 73 -27.73 2.46 -10.94
CA HIS A 73 -29.17 2.71 -10.72
C HIS A 73 -29.52 4.19 -10.49
N MET A 74 -28.55 5.11 -10.52
CA MET A 74 -28.74 6.54 -10.27
C MET A 74 -28.83 7.39 -11.55
N GLU A 75 -29.02 6.77 -12.72
CA GLU A 75 -29.22 7.43 -14.03
C GLU A 75 -30.50 6.95 -14.76
N GLU A 76 -31.61 6.78 -14.03
CA GLU A 76 -32.95 6.88 -14.65
C GLU A 76 -33.74 7.97 -13.90
N LEU A 77 -33.59 9.21 -14.37
CA LEU A 77 -34.47 10.35 -14.12
C LEU A 77 -35.03 10.85 -15.45
#